data_AF-A0A7G6X357-F1
#
_entry.id   AF-A0A7G6X357-F1
#
_cell.length_a   1.000
_cell.length_b   1.000
_cell.length_c   1.000
_cell.angle_alpha   90.00
_cell.angle_beta   90.00
_cell.angle_gamma   90.00
#
_symmetry.space_group_name_H-M   'P 1'
#
loop_
_entity.id
_entity.type
_entity.pdbx_description
1 polymer ?
#
loop_
_entity_poly.entity_id
_entity_poly.type
_entity_poly.pdbx_seq_one_letter_code
_entity_poly.pdbx_strand_id
1 'polypeptide(L)'
;MPRRSSARDPCRPGWGGRAVAGGVGSVRAPYVEPVVLVGVPEDSEAVREETFGPTLTITKVADLDEAIAKANGGRYGLGSAVFSLKRAPRN
;
A
#
# COMPACT_ATOMS: atom_id res chain seq x y z
N MET A 1 20.38 -20.47 28.31
CA MET A 1 19.13 -19.72 28.04
C MET A 1 19.09 -19.39 26.54
N PRO A 2 18.44 -20.18 25.68
CA PRO A 2 18.44 -19.89 24.25
C PRO A 2 17.46 -18.75 23.95
N ARG A 3 17.94 -17.73 23.22
CA ARG A 3 17.12 -16.60 22.73
C ARG A 3 16.07 -17.17 21.79
N ARG A 4 14.78 -17.00 22.10
CA ARG A 4 13.70 -17.30 21.16
C ARG A 4 13.85 -16.38 19.95
N SER A 5 14.30 -16.96 18.84
CA SER A 5 14.06 -16.43 17.50
C SER A 5 12.56 -16.19 17.36
N SER A 6 12.15 -14.92 17.29
CA SER A 6 10.79 -14.55 16.94
C SER A 6 10.58 -14.95 15.49
N ALA A 7 10.04 -16.16 15.26
CA ALA A 7 9.38 -16.45 14.01
C ALA A 7 8.39 -15.31 13.75
N ARG A 8 8.64 -14.55 12.69
CA ARG A 8 7.72 -13.53 12.19
C ARG A 8 6.46 -14.28 11.78
N ASP A 9 5.46 -14.21 12.63
CA ASP A 9 4.13 -14.74 12.35
C ASP A 9 3.55 -13.83 11.25
N PRO A 10 3.48 -14.28 9.98
CA PRO A 10 3.20 -13.39 8.85
C PRO A 10 1.76 -12.86 8.85
N CYS A 11 0.89 -13.43 9.68
CA CYS A 11 -0.52 -13.08 9.79
C CYS A 11 -0.88 -12.64 11.21
N ARG A 12 -0.31 -11.53 11.69
CA ARG A 12 -0.90 -10.83 12.84
C ARG A 12 -2.23 -10.18 12.43
N PRO A 13 -3.35 -10.44 13.12
CA PRO A 13 -4.60 -9.72 12.90
C PRO A 13 -4.36 -8.22 13.12
N GLY A 14 -4.47 -7.42 12.06
CA GLY A 14 -4.20 -5.97 12.07
C GLY A 14 -2.99 -5.51 11.26
N TRP A 15 -2.22 -6.43 10.64
CA TRP A 15 -1.06 -6.08 9.80
C TRP A 15 -1.40 -5.99 8.29
N GLY A 16 -2.59 -6.44 7.90
CA GLY A 16 -3.13 -6.32 6.55
C GLY A 16 -4.31 -5.35 6.53
N GLY A 17 -4.35 -4.46 5.54
CA GLY A 17 -5.52 -3.62 5.32
C GLY A 17 -6.76 -4.45 4.91
N ARG A 18 -7.89 -3.77 4.79
CA ARG A 18 -9.15 -4.37 4.36
C ARG A 18 -9.30 -4.31 2.85
N ALA A 19 -9.64 -5.42 2.21
CA ALA A 19 -10.04 -5.42 0.81
C ALA A 19 -11.42 -4.78 0.63
N VAL A 20 -11.51 -3.80 -0.26
CA VAL A 20 -12.78 -3.17 -0.68
C VAL A 20 -13.20 -3.62 -2.08
N ALA A 21 -12.28 -4.20 -2.84
CA ALA A 21 -12.53 -4.90 -4.09
C ALA A 21 -11.56 -6.09 -4.19
N GLY A 22 -12.02 -7.21 -4.75
CA GLY A 22 -11.27 -8.46 -4.79
C GLY A 22 -11.07 -9.11 -3.42
N GLY A 23 -9.98 -9.85 -3.24
CA GLY A 23 -9.60 -10.47 -1.97
C GLY A 23 -8.91 -11.82 -2.16
N VAL A 24 -8.97 -12.69 -1.16
CA VAL A 24 -8.35 -14.03 -1.21
C VAL A 24 -8.86 -14.86 -2.40
N GLY A 25 -10.13 -14.71 -2.76
CA GLY A 25 -10.73 -15.39 -3.92
C GLY A 25 -10.29 -14.86 -5.29
N SER A 26 -9.55 -13.74 -5.34
CA SER A 26 -9.05 -13.15 -6.59
C SER A 26 -7.89 -13.93 -7.19
N VAL A 27 -7.27 -14.84 -6.45
CA VAL A 27 -6.17 -15.68 -6.94
C VAL A 27 -6.73 -17.01 -7.40
N ARG A 28 -6.77 -17.23 -8.70
CA ARG A 28 -7.38 -18.42 -9.31
C ARG A 28 -6.72 -18.73 -10.63
N ALA A 29 -5.95 -19.81 -10.69
CA ALA A 29 -5.19 -20.15 -11.89
C ALA A 29 -6.08 -20.17 -13.15
N PRO A 30 -5.64 -19.57 -14.27
CA PRO A 30 -4.35 -18.90 -14.51
C PRO A 30 -4.35 -17.38 -14.24
N TYR A 31 -5.33 -16.84 -13.50
CA TYR A 31 -5.58 -15.41 -13.35
C TYR A 31 -5.42 -14.90 -11.92
N VAL A 32 -5.10 -13.62 -11.80
CA VAL A 32 -5.22 -12.85 -10.56
C VAL A 32 -6.06 -11.62 -10.86
N GLU A 33 -7.19 -11.49 -10.19
CA GLU A 33 -8.06 -10.31 -10.30
C GLU A 33 -7.53 -9.14 -9.47
N PRO A 34 -7.81 -7.89 -9.85
CA PRO A 34 -7.37 -6.72 -9.09
C PRO A 34 -7.88 -6.72 -7.65
N VAL A 35 -7.01 -6.36 -6.70
CA VAL A 35 -7.34 -6.23 -5.29
C VAL A 35 -7.07 -4.81 -4.81
N VAL A 36 -8.07 -4.16 -4.21
CA VAL A 36 -7.94 -2.81 -3.65
C VAL A 36 -8.01 -2.90 -2.13
N LEU A 37 -6.99 -2.41 -1.46
CA LEU A 37 -6.81 -2.44 -0.01
C LEU A 37 -6.92 -1.03 0.58
N VAL A 38 -7.59 -0.91 1.73
CA VAL A 38 -7.71 0.33 2.50
C VAL A 38 -7.31 0.09 3.95
N GLY A 39 -6.83 1.15 4.62
CA GLY A 39 -6.41 1.05 6.03
C GLY A 39 -5.20 0.12 6.20
N VAL A 40 -4.33 0.08 5.20
CA VAL A 40 -3.05 -0.64 5.27
C VAL A 40 -2.07 0.23 6.08
N PRO A 41 -1.40 -0.32 7.11
CA PRO A 41 -0.35 0.40 7.82
C PRO A 41 0.79 0.85 6.89
N GLU A 42 1.37 2.04 7.12
CA GLU A 42 2.44 2.61 6.28
C GLU A 42 3.76 1.81 6.34
N ASP A 43 3.96 1.04 7.40
CA ASP A 43 5.11 0.14 7.58
C ASP A 43 4.88 -1.25 6.99
N SER A 44 3.70 -1.51 6.42
CA SER A 44 3.35 -2.78 5.78
C SER A 44 4.14 -3.01 4.50
N GLU A 45 4.49 -4.26 4.22
CA GLU A 45 5.16 -4.67 2.98
C GLU A 45 4.33 -4.29 1.75
N ALA A 46 2.99 -4.32 1.84
CA ALA A 46 2.11 -3.89 0.75
C ALA A 46 2.23 -2.41 0.37
N VAL A 47 2.85 -1.58 1.22
CA VAL A 47 3.13 -0.15 0.96
C VAL A 47 4.61 0.07 0.60
N ARG A 48 5.52 -0.65 1.27
CA ARG A 48 6.98 -0.42 1.14
C ARG A 48 7.66 -1.20 0.03
N GLU A 49 7.06 -2.31 -0.39
CA GLU A 49 7.61 -3.26 -1.34
C GLU A 49 6.80 -3.26 -2.64
N GLU A 50 7.49 -3.57 -3.74
CA GLU A 50 6.83 -3.75 -5.03
C GLU A 50 6.26 -5.17 -5.11
N THR A 51 4.92 -5.28 -5.13
CA THR A 51 4.23 -6.58 -5.10
C THR A 51 4.19 -7.28 -6.47
N PHE A 52 4.44 -6.56 -7.57
CA PHE A 52 4.34 -7.02 -8.97
C PHE A 52 2.98 -7.65 -9.38
N GLY A 53 2.01 -7.67 -8.47
CA GLY A 53 0.65 -8.15 -8.69
C GLY A 53 -0.35 -7.01 -8.91
N PRO A 54 -1.58 -7.30 -9.32
CA PRO A 54 -2.61 -6.29 -9.55
C PRO A 54 -3.23 -5.79 -8.22
N THR A 55 -2.38 -5.27 -7.33
CA THR A 55 -2.78 -4.77 -6.01
C THR A 55 -2.66 -3.26 -5.93
N LEU A 56 -3.66 -2.60 -5.35
CA LEU A 56 -3.66 -1.16 -5.10
C LEU A 56 -3.93 -0.89 -3.62
N THR A 57 -3.11 -0.06 -2.98
CA THR A 57 -3.35 0.45 -1.63
C THR A 57 -3.89 1.88 -1.69
N ILE A 58 -4.86 2.19 -0.83
CA ILE A 58 -5.42 3.54 -0.71
C ILE A 58 -5.25 4.01 0.74
N THR A 59 -4.53 5.12 0.86
CA THR A 59 -4.28 5.82 2.12
C THR A 59 -4.99 7.17 2.09
N LYS A 60 -5.76 7.47 3.13
CA LYS A 60 -6.31 8.81 3.36
C LYS A 60 -5.24 9.68 4.02
N VAL A 61 -5.14 10.91 3.55
CA VAL A 61 -4.26 11.97 4.09
C VAL A 61 -5.10 13.18 4.46
N ALA A 62 -4.63 13.97 5.42
CA ALA A 62 -5.31 15.17 5.90
C ALA A 62 -5.18 16.32 4.90
N ASP A 63 -4.01 16.45 4.27
CA ASP A 63 -3.67 17.55 3.37
C ASP A 63 -2.63 17.14 2.32
N LEU A 64 -2.26 18.11 1.48
CA LEU A 64 -1.29 17.92 0.39
C LEU A 64 0.13 17.69 0.91
N ASP A 65 0.51 18.33 2.02
CA ASP A 65 1.86 18.22 2.57
C ASP A 65 2.09 16.81 3.12
N GLU A 66 1.10 16.24 3.82
CA GLU A 66 1.12 14.83 4.23
C GLU A 66 1.16 13.89 3.02
N ALA A 67 0.39 14.18 1.97
CA ALA A 67 0.41 13.39 0.73
C ALA A 67 1.80 13.33 0.10
N ILE A 68 2.48 14.48 0.01
CA ILE A 68 3.82 14.59 -0.56
C ILE A 68 4.84 13.87 0.34
N ALA A 69 4.75 14.05 1.67
CA ALA A 69 5.65 13.41 2.62
C ALA A 69 5.56 11.88 2.53
N LYS A 70 4.35 11.33 2.43
CA LYS A 70 4.14 9.89 2.26
C LYS A 70 4.61 9.37 0.91
N ALA A 71 4.26 10.06 -0.18
CA ALA A 71 4.68 9.67 -1.53
C ALA A 71 6.21 9.61 -1.67
N ASN A 72 6.93 10.52 -1.02
CA ASN A 72 8.40 10.59 -1.04
C ASN A 72 9.07 9.74 0.06
N GLY A 73 8.31 9.12 0.97
CA GLY A 73 8.86 8.32 2.08
C GLY A 73 9.36 6.93 1.68
N GLY A 74 9.11 6.52 0.43
CA GLY A 74 9.58 5.27 -0.15
C GLY A 74 11.01 5.35 -0.66
N ARG A 75 11.66 4.19 -0.83
CA ARG A 75 13.00 4.09 -1.44
C ARG A 75 12.99 4.20 -2.98
N TYR A 76 11.80 4.23 -3.56
CA TYR A 76 11.56 4.21 -5.00
C TYR A 76 11.06 5.57 -5.49
N GLY A 77 11.36 5.90 -6.75
CA GLY A 77 10.99 7.20 -7.37
C GLY A 77 10.81 7.11 -8.88
N LEU A 78 10.11 6.09 -9.36
CA LEU A 78 9.93 5.81 -10.81
C LEU A 78 8.93 6.77 -11.49
N GLY A 79 7.82 7.04 -10.83
CA GLY A 79 6.76 7.89 -11.37
C GLY A 79 5.67 8.18 -10.35
N SER A 80 5.01 9.31 -10.53
CA SER A 80 3.85 9.71 -9.74
C SER A 80 2.88 10.49 -10.63
N ALA A 81 1.59 10.43 -10.30
CA ALA A 81 0.53 11.13 -11.00
C ALA A 81 -0.36 11.86 -10.00
N VAL A 82 -0.76 13.08 -10.36
CA VAL A 82 -1.67 13.91 -9.56
C VAL A 82 -2.91 14.18 -10.39
N PHE A 83 -4.08 13.88 -9.81
CA PHE A 83 -5.38 14.17 -10.40
C PHE A 83 -6.03 15.32 -9.61
N SER A 84 -6.21 16.48 -10.24
CA SER A 84 -6.81 17.66 -9.63
C SER A 84 -7.59 18.46 -10.66
N LEU A 85 -8.74 19.02 -10.26
CA LEU A 85 -9.49 20.00 -11.07
C LEU A 85 -8.81 21.38 -11.05
N LYS A 86 -8.01 21.66 -10.02
CA LYS A 86 -7.29 22.92 -9.86
C LYS A 86 -5.90 22.81 -10.45
N ARG A 87 -5.52 23.79 -11.26
CA ARG A 87 -4.15 23.95 -11.73
C ARG A 87 -3.26 24.47 -10.60
N ALA A 88 -2.01 24.04 -10.55
CA ALA A 88 -1.03 24.61 -9.64
C ALA A 88 -0.88 26.12 -9.91
N PRO A 89 -0.61 26.95 -8.88
CA PRO A 89 -0.34 28.37 -9.05
C PRO A 89 0.82 28.55 -10.04
N ARG A 90 0.69 29.49 -10.98
CA ARG A 90 1.84 29.92 -11.78
C ARG A 90 2.63 30.92 -10.94
N ASN A 91 3.91 30.61 -10.69
CA ASN A 91 4.89 31.58 -10.22
C ASN A 91 5.29 32.55 -11.35
#